data_AF-A0A859JD47-F1
#
_entry.id   AF-A0A859JD47-F1
#
_cell.length_a   1.000
_cell.length_b   1.000
_cell.length_c   1.000
_cell.angle_alpha   90.00
_cell.angle_beta   90.00
_cell.angle_gamma   90.00
#
_symmetry.space_group_name_H-M   'P 1'
#
loop_
_entity.id
_entity.type
_entity.pdbx_description
1 polymer ?
#
loop_
_entity_poly.entity_id
_entity_poly.type
_entity_poly.pdbx_seq_one_letter_code
_entity_poly.pdbx_strand_id
1 'polypeptide(L)' 'QESERPDLDNYMQSGEWTMKDYQGWKHSVKYACCPETYLDITYHFVLLRLPLYFIVNVV' A
#
# COMPACT_ATOMS: atom_id res chain seq x y z
N GLN A 1 17.85 2.94 10.97
CA GLN A 1 17.45 3.63 9.74
C GLN A 1 16.05 3.14 9.43
N GLU A 2 15.02 3.98 9.58
CA GLU A 2 13.64 3.57 9.35
C GLU A 2 13.45 3.32 7.84
N SER A 3 12.95 2.14 7.49
CA SER A 3 12.76 1.72 6.09
C SER A 3 11.50 2.40 5.54
N GLU A 4 11.61 3.03 4.36
CA GLU A 4 10.45 3.55 3.61
C GLU A 4 9.53 2.43 3.09
N ARG A 5 9.89 1.16 3.28
CA ARG A 5 9.02 0.03 2.94
C ARG A 5 8.38 -0.59 4.17
N PRO A 6 7.06 -0.87 4.13
CA PRO A 6 6.40 -1.61 5.19
C PRO A 6 7.02 -3.01 5.34
N ASP A 7 7.05 -3.47 6.59
CA ASP A 7 7.47 -4.82 6.93
C ASP A 7 6.42 -5.85 6.49
N LEU A 8 6.88 -6.96 5.91
CA LEU A 8 6.05 -8.04 5.41
C LEU A 8 6.34 -9.37 6.11
N ASP A 9 7.10 -9.38 7.20
CA ASP A 9 7.49 -10.62 7.89
C ASP A 9 6.29 -11.49 8.32
N ASN A 10 5.14 -10.86 8.63
CA ASN A 10 3.90 -11.55 8.99
C ASN A 10 2.80 -11.46 7.91
N TYR A 11 3.17 -11.17 6.65
CA TYR A 11 2.20 -11.08 5.56
C TYR A 11 1.72 -12.46 5.11
N MET A 12 0.40 -12.69 5.15
CA MET A 12 -0.23 -13.87 4.55
C MET A 12 -0.58 -13.59 3.09
N GLN A 13 -0.03 -14.42 2.19
CA GLN A 13 -0.30 -14.30 0.76
C GLN A 13 -1.77 -14.55 0.42
N SER A 14 -2.35 -13.68 -0.41
CA SER A 14 -3.71 -13.86 -0.93
C SER A 14 -3.72 -14.80 -2.14
N GLY A 15 -4.72 -15.69 -2.21
CA GLY A 15 -4.97 -16.55 -3.39
C GLY A 15 -5.62 -15.81 -4.57
N GLU A 16 -6.06 -14.57 -4.36
CA GLU A 16 -6.74 -13.76 -5.39
C GLU A 16 -5.92 -12.53 -5.83
N TRP A 17 -4.97 -12.08 -5.00
CA TRP A 17 -4.21 -10.86 -5.24
C TRP A 17 -2.72 -11.09 -5.02
N THR A 18 -1.90 -10.57 -5.94
CA THR A 18 -0.45 -10.55 -5.81
C THR A 18 0.01 -9.13 -5.50
N MET A 19 0.76 -8.96 -4.41
CA MET A 19 1.41 -7.69 -4.10
C MET A 19 2.60 -7.47 -5.05
N LYS A 20 2.53 -6.42 -5.88
CA LYS A 20 3.56 -6.09 -6.87
C LYS A 20 4.56 -5.06 -6.36
N ASP A 21 4.07 -4.08 -5.62
CA ASP A 21 4.89 -3.03 -5.03
C ASP A 21 4.26 -2.53 -3.73
N TYR A 22 5.10 -2.09 -2.80
CA TYR A 22 4.71 -1.59 -1.49
C TYR A 22 5.74 -0.58 -1.01
N GLN A 23 5.28 0.65 -0.77
CA GLN A 23 6.14 1.77 -0.41
C GLN A 23 5.40 2.70 0.55
N GLY A 24 6.13 3.39 1.41
CA GLY A 24 5.66 4.36 2.36
C GLY A 24 6.46 5.65 2.24
N TRP A 25 5.78 6.79 2.25
CA TRP A 25 6.41 8.10 2.24
C TRP A 25 5.95 8.91 3.43
N LYS A 26 6.88 9.66 4.00
CA LYS A 26 6.60 10.62 5.05
C LYS A 26 6.45 12.00 4.44
N HIS A 27 5.32 12.64 4.69
CA HIS A 27 5.06 13.99 4.25
C HIS A 27 5.03 14.95 5.44
N SER A 28 5.42 16.19 5.15
CA SER A 28 5.37 17.31 6.09
C SER A 28 4.52 18.39 5.43
N VAL A 29 3.27 18.51 5.87
CA VAL A 29 2.25 19.31 5.20
C VAL A 29 1.77 20.42 6.12
N LYS A 30 1.79 21.66 5.60
CA LYS A 30 1.19 22.81 6.27
C LYS A 30 -0.21 23.06 5.71
N TYR A 31 -1.22 22.79 6.53
CA TYR A 31 -2.61 22.99 6.15
C TYR A 31 -3.02 24.46 6.28
N ALA A 32 -3.93 24.92 5.41
CA ALA A 32 -4.38 26.31 5.41
C ALA A 32 -5.11 26.72 6.70
N CYS A 33 -5.64 25.76 7.46
CA CYS A 33 -6.38 26.01 8.69
C CYS A 33 -5.47 26.37 9.89
N CYS A 34 -4.18 26.03 9.87
CA CYS A 34 -3.32 26.08 11.05
C CYS A 34 -1.90 26.60 10.72
N PRO A 35 -1.24 27.30 11.67
CA PRO A 35 0.12 27.82 11.46
C PRO A 35 1.21 26.74 11.54
N GLU A 36 0.91 25.62 12.20
CA GLU A 36 1.82 24.50 12.44
C GLU A 36 1.91 23.54 11.24
N THR A 37 3.01 22.79 11.16
CA THR A 37 3.21 21.75 10.13
C THR A 37 2.86 20.38 10.71
N TYR A 38 2.06 19.61 9.98
CA TYR A 38 1.63 18.28 10.38
C TYR A 38 2.40 17.22 9.59
N LEU A 39 2.73 16.12 10.26
CA LEU A 39 3.39 14.98 9.64
C LEU A 39 2.36 13.90 9.33
N ASP A 40 2.42 13.36 8.12
CA ASP A 40 1.64 12.20 7.72
C ASP A 40 2.54 11.15 7.07
N ILE A 41 2.09 9.89 7.12
CA ILE A 41 2.76 8.76 6.49
C ILE A 41 1.74 8.10 5.57
N THR A 42 2.03 8.10 4.28
CA THR A 42 1.15 7.51 3.26
C THR A 42 1.77 6.22 2.75
N TYR A 43 1.06 5.11 2.91
CA TYR A 43 1.45 3.81 2.35
C TYR A 43 0.70 3.55 1.05
N HIS A 44 1.42 3.11 0.02
CA HIS A 44 0.87 2.72 -1.28
C HIS A 44 1.17 1.25 -1.53
N PHE A 45 0.12 0.51 -1.90
CA PHE A 45 0.20 -0.90 -2.25
C PHE A 45 -0.32 -1.11 -3.67
N VAL A 46 0.53 -1.65 -4.54
CA VAL A 46 0.13 -2.03 -5.90
C VAL A 46 -0.23 -3.51 -5.89
N LEU A 47 -1.50 -3.81 -6.12
CA LEU A 47 -2.04 -5.17 -6.13
C LEU A 47 -2.48 -5.59 -7.53
N LEU A 48 -2.08 -6.79 -7.94
CA LEU A 48 -2.51 -7.43 -9.19
C LEU A 48 -3.52 -8.54 -8.90
N ARG A 49 -4.69 -8.50 -9.55
CA ARG A 49 -5.71 -9.55 -9.42
C ARG A 49 -5.33 -10.80 -10.22
N LEU A 50 -5.46 -11.98 -9.61
CA LEU A 50 -5.29 -13.27 -10.26
C LEU A 50 -6.59 -13.66 -11.01
N PRO A 51 -6.54 -13.95 -12.32
CA PRO A 51 -7.75 -14.08 -13.13
C PRO A 51 -8.39 -15.48 -13.10
N LEU A 52 -7.80 -16.48 -12.42
CA LEU A 52 -8.19 -17.88 -12.53
C LEU A 52 -9.70 -18.11 -12.27
N TYR A 53 -10.25 -17.49 -11.22
CA TYR A 53 -11.67 -17.60 -10.90
C TYR A 53 -12.57 -17.08 -12.04
N PHE A 54 -12.21 -15.94 -12.65
CA PHE A 54 -12.97 -15.33 -13.74
C PHE A 54 -12.91 -16.16 -15.01
N ILE A 55 -11.74 -16.73 -15.31
CA ILE A 55 -11.55 -17.58 -16.50
C ILE A 55 -12.38 -18.87 -16.38
N VAL A 56 -12.46 -19.47 -15.18
CA VAL A 56 -13.12 -20.78 -15.01
C VAL A 56 -14.64 -20.68 -14.84
N ASN A 57 -15.14 -19.67 -14.13
CA ASN A 57 -16.55 -19.63 -13.70
C ASN A 57 -17.42 -18.61 -14.45
N VAL A 58 -16.83 -17.64 -15.15
CA VAL A 58 -17.58 -16.50 -15.73
C VAL A 58 -17.51 -16.45 -17.26
N VAL A 59 -16.37 -16.83 -17.85
CA VAL A 59 -16.20 -16.91 -19.32
C VAL A 59 -16.85 -18.18 -19.87
#